data_AF-A0A7X6KW44-F1
#
_entry.id   AF-A0A7X6KW44-F1
#
_cell.length_a   1.000
_cell.length_b   1.000
_cell.length_c   1.000
_cell.angle_alpha   90.00
_cell.angle_beta   90.00
_cell.angle_gamma   90.00
#
_symmetry.space_group_name_H-M   'P 1'
#
loop_
_entity.id
_entity.type
_entity.pdbx_description
1 polymer ?
#
loop_
_entity_poly.entity_id
_entity_poly.type
_entity_poly.pdbx_seq_one_letter_code
_entity_poly.pdbx_strand_id
1 'polypeptide(L)' 'MEDDDDQVVITNADIAAAKRDWQLARNRGELPERIDAAYDVYRRLVSAQAQQIADTFRATGTLRSDQG' A
#
# COMPACT_ATOMS: atom_id res chain seq x y z
N MET A 1 -29.33 -1.78 -3.70
CA MET A 1 -28.40 -2.66 -2.95
C MET A 1 -27.32 -3.01 -3.94
N GLU A 2 -26.27 -2.20 -3.96
CA GLU A 2 -25.04 -2.45 -4.71
C GLU A 2 -23.98 -1.75 -3.86
N ASP A 3 -23.61 -2.43 -2.77
CA ASP A 3 -22.42 -2.09 -1.99
C ASP A 3 -21.24 -2.35 -2.93
N ASP A 4 -20.82 -1.29 -3.59
CA ASP A 4 -19.62 -1.19 -4.40
C ASP A 4 -18.42 -1.40 -3.45
N ASP A 5 -18.12 -2.67 -3.18
CA ASP A 5 -16.89 -3.11 -2.50
C ASP A 5 -15.72 -2.89 -3.47
N ASP A 6 -15.44 -1.63 -3.82
CA ASP A 6 -14.17 -1.24 -4.42
C ASP A 6 -13.12 -1.27 -3.32
N GLN A 7 -12.87 -2.47 -2.79
CA GLN A 7 -11.81 -2.69 -1.84
C GLN A 7 -10.50 -2.52 -2.61
N VAL A 8 -9.96 -1.30 -2.60
CA VAL A 8 -8.71 -0.96 -3.30
C VAL A 8 -7.59 -1.88 -2.79
N VAL A 9 -7.27 -2.93 -3.55
CA VAL A 9 -6.19 -3.85 -3.23
C VAL A 9 -4.87 -3.18 -3.60
N ILE A 10 -4.01 -2.91 -2.61
CA ILE A 10 -2.70 -2.31 -2.86
C ILE A 10 -1.73 -3.42 -3.26
N THR A 11 -1.39 -3.44 -4.55
CA THR A 11 -0.51 -4.49 -5.08
C THR A 11 0.97 -4.12 -4.94
N ASN A 12 1.84 -5.12 -5.09
CA ASN A 12 3.27 -4.88 -5.23
C ASN A 12 3.60 -4.00 -6.45
N ALA A 13 2.76 -4.02 -7.49
CA ALA A 13 2.95 -3.17 -8.66
C ALA A 13 2.73 -1.69 -8.34
N ASP A 14 1.71 -1.36 -7.52
CA ASP A 14 1.46 0.01 -7.06
C ASP A 14 2.62 0.56 -6.24
N ILE A 15 3.14 -0.25 -5.31
CA ILE A 15 4.30 0.13 -4.49
C ILE A 15 5.54 0.31 -5.36
N ALA A 16 5.77 -0.58 -6.33
CA ALA A 16 6.89 -0.46 -7.25
C ALA A 16 6.78 0.78 -8.15
N ALA A 17 5.57 1.14 -8.58
CA ALA A 17 5.30 2.35 -9.36
C ALA A 17 5.57 3.61 -8.52
N ALA A 18 5.02 3.71 -7.32
CA ALA A 18 5.24 4.86 -6.42
C ALA A 18 6.72 5.00 -6.01
N LYS A 19 7.42 3.88 -5.77
CA LYS A 19 8.86 3.90 -5.50
C LYS A 19 9.65 4.45 -6.68
N ARG A 20 9.32 4.01 -7.90
CA ARG A 20 9.98 4.49 -9.13
C ARG A 20 9.74 5.98 -9.32
N ASP A 21 8.52 6.45 -9.08
CA ASP A 21 8.15 7.87 -9.20
C ASP A 21 8.97 8.74 -8.23
N TRP A 22 9.01 8.37 -6.94
CA TRP A 22 9.86 9.05 -5.96
C TRP A 22 11.35 9.05 -6.34
N GLN A 23 11.87 7.92 -6.81
CA GLN A 23 13.26 7.84 -7.27
C GLN A 23 13.52 8.74 -8.49
N LEU A 24 12.56 8.82 -9.40
CA LEU A 24 12.63 9.68 -10.58
C LEU A 24 12.62 11.17 -10.19
N ALA A 25 11.75 11.55 -9.27
CA ALA A 25 11.68 12.92 -8.74
C ALA A 25 13.01 13.32 -8.10
N ARG A 26 13.61 12.42 -7.29
CA ARG A 26 14.94 12.64 -6.70
C ARG A 26 16.04 12.75 -7.75
N ASN A 27 16.03 11.88 -8.76
CA ASN A 27 17.08 11.83 -9.76
C ASN A 27 17.03 13.03 -10.74
N ARG A 28 15.83 13.55 -11.02
CA ARG A 28 15.64 14.76 -11.83
C ARG A 28 15.98 16.05 -11.09
N GLY A 29 16.18 15.99 -9.78
CA GLY A 29 16.40 17.18 -8.97
C GLY A 29 15.13 18.05 -8.86
N GLU A 30 13.96 17.40 -8.77
CA GLU A 30 12.70 18.10 -8.49
C GLU A 30 12.78 18.89 -7.17
N LEU A 31 11.80 19.78 -6.96
CA LEU A 31 11.69 20.53 -5.71
C LEU A 31 11.60 19.57 -4.51
N PRO A 32 12.22 19.91 -3.36
CA PRO A 32 12.24 19.04 -2.18
C PRO A 32 10.84 18.67 -1.68
N GLU A 33 9.89 19.60 -1.77
CA GLU A 33 8.47 19.41 -1.46
C GLU A 33 7.78 18.37 -2.38
N ARG A 34 8.18 18.28 -3.64
CA ARG A 34 7.67 17.25 -4.58
C ARG A 34 8.26 15.88 -4.28
N ILE A 35 9.53 15.82 -3.92
CA ILE A 35 10.21 14.59 -3.49
C ILE A 35 9.58 14.07 -2.19
N ASP A 36 9.29 14.95 -1.23
CA ASP A 36 8.65 14.60 0.03
C ASP A 36 7.21 14.10 -0.17
N ALA A 37 6.43 14.78 -1.02
CA ALA A 37 5.09 14.33 -1.37
C ALA A 37 5.09 12.94 -2.04
N ALA A 38 6.00 12.70 -2.98
CA ALA A 38 6.13 11.38 -3.62
C ALA A 38 6.58 10.29 -2.63
N TYR A 39 7.45 10.64 -1.68
CA TYR A 39 7.86 9.74 -0.61
C TYR A 39 6.72 9.40 0.34
N ASP A 40 5.89 10.38 0.73
CA ASP A 40 4.75 10.13 1.62
C ASP A 40 3.70 9.23 0.96
N VAL A 41 3.45 9.39 -0.35
CA VAL A 41 2.59 8.48 -1.12
C VAL A 41 3.14 7.06 -1.10
N TYR A 42 4.43 6.87 -1.41
CA TYR A 42 5.08 5.57 -1.35
C TYR A 42 4.98 4.95 0.05
N ARG A 43 5.23 5.73 1.11
CA ARG A 43 5.16 5.28 2.50
C ARG A 43 3.75 4.81 2.87
N ARG A 44 2.71 5.55 2.48
CA ARG A 44 1.31 5.17 2.73
C ARG A 44 0.94 3.85 2.07
N LEU A 45 1.36 3.63 0.82
CA LEU A 45 1.08 2.39 0.09
C LEU A 45 1.75 1.18 0.75
N VAL A 46 3.00 1.32 1.18
CA VAL A 46 3.71 0.25 1.93
C VAL A 46 2.98 -0.07 3.24
N SER A 47 2.56 0.95 3.99
CA SER A 47 1.79 0.75 5.23
C SER A 47 0.43 0.09 4.97
N ALA A 48 -0.27 0.50 3.91
CA ALA A 48 -1.55 -0.10 3.53
C ALA A 48 -1.40 -1.59 3.15
N GLN A 49 -0.38 -1.94 2.37
CA GLN A 49 -0.14 -3.34 2.02
C GLN A 49 0.24 -4.18 3.24
N ALA A 50 1.06 -3.64 4.16
CA ALA A 50 1.37 -4.34 5.42
C ALA A 50 0.10 -4.59 6.25
N GLN A 51 -0.83 -3.63 6.27
CA GLN A 51 -2.12 -3.76 6.92
C GLN A 51 -2.99 -4.84 6.25
N GLN A 52 -3.05 -4.87 4.91
CA GLN A 52 -3.80 -5.89 4.16
C GLN A 52 -3.26 -7.31 4.43
N ILE A 53 -1.93 -7.45 4.49
CA ILE A 53 -1.28 -8.70 4.85
C ILE A 53 -1.68 -9.11 6.28
N ALA A 54 -1.54 -8.19 7.24
CA ALA A 54 -1.90 -8.44 8.63
C ALA A 54 -3.40 -8.80 8.79
N ASP A 55 -4.27 -8.13 8.04
CA ASP A 55 -5.70 -8.41 8.02
C ASP A 55 -6.00 -9.80 7.45
N THR A 56 -5.37 -10.16 6.33
CA THR A 56 -5.45 -11.51 5.74
C THR A 56 -5.00 -12.58 6.72
N PHE A 57 -3.91 -12.32 7.46
CA PHE A 57 -3.43 -13.22 8.52
C PHE A 57 -4.44 -13.35 9.65
N ARG A 58 -5.06 -12.26 10.11
CA ARG A 58 -6.11 -12.30 11.14
C ARG A 58 -7.32 -13.09 10.65
N ALA A 59 -7.83 -12.80 9.45
CA ALA A 59 -8.97 -13.48 8.87
C ALA A 59 -8.72 -14.99 8.73
N THR A 60 -7.55 -15.38 8.21
CA THR A 60 -7.18 -16.80 8.04
C THR A 60 -6.87 -17.49 9.37
N GLY A 61 -6.27 -16.77 10.32
CA GLY A 61 -5.93 -17.28 11.66
C GLY A 61 -7.16 -17.50 12.54
N THR A 62 -8.13 -16.58 12.50
CA THR A 62 -9.41 -16.71 13.21
C THR A 62 -10.22 -17.90 12.71
N LEU A 63 -10.20 -18.19 11.39
CA LEU A 63 -10.88 -19.35 10.82
C LEU A 63 -10.36 -20.70 11.36
N ARG A 64 -9.10 -20.75 11.82
CA ARG A 64 -8.49 -21.96 12.40
C ARG A 64 -8.79 -22.15 13.89
N SER A 65 -9.18 -21.08 14.59
CA SER A 65 -9.48 -21.12 16.03
C SER A 65 -10.91 -21.53 16.36
N ASP A 66 -11.81 -21.60 15.38
CA ASP A 66 -13.22 -22.03 15.53
C ASP A 66 -13.40 -23.57 15.37
N GLN A 67 -12.32 -24.29 15.03
CA GLN A 67 -12.26 -25.76 15.01
C GLN A 67 -11.57 -26.27 16.29
N GLY A 68 -12.20 -26.08 17.44
CA GLY A 68 -11.67 -26.49 18.74
C GLY A 68 -12.77 -26.68 19.78
#